data_AF-A0A928C203-F1
#
_entry.id   AF-A0A928C203-F1
#
_cell.length_a   1.000
_cell.length_b   1.000
_cell.length_c   1.000
_cell.angle_alpha   90.00
_cell.angle_beta   90.00
_cell.angle_gamma   90.00
#
_symmetry.space_group_name_H-M   'P 1'
#
loop_
_entity.id
_entity.type
_entity.pdbx_description
1 polymer ?
#
loop_
_entity_poly.entity_id
_entity_poly.type
_entity_poly.pdbx_seq_one_letter_code
_entity_poly.pdbx_strand_id
1 'polypeptide(L)'
;MNNKLYISGRITGIKYPTAVRNFAKAQEYWERKGYKVVNPINLCKRGWNWYICMTICLYHLLWCKYIYMLPNYNRSRGAMIEYKVAKKLGKIIYGEHNGRKK
;
A
#
# COMPACT_ATOMS: atom_id res chain seq x y z
N MET A 1 2.10 4.62 20.99
CA MET A 1 2.66 5.15 19.71
C MET A 1 2.05 4.40 18.53
N ASN A 2 1.58 5.07 17.47
CA ASN A 2 0.91 4.43 16.33
C ASN A 2 1.94 3.84 15.34
N ASN A 3 2.28 2.56 15.48
CA ASN A 3 3.20 1.81 14.60
C ASN A 3 2.50 1.15 13.39
N LYS A 4 1.33 1.67 12.99
CA LYS A 4 0.58 1.12 11.86
C LYS A 4 1.19 1.52 10.52
N LEU A 5 1.46 0.52 9.68
CA LEU A 5 2.06 0.66 8.35
C LEU A 5 1.12 0.10 7.28
N TYR A 6 0.75 0.93 6.31
CA TYR A 6 -0.07 0.52 5.17
C TYR A 6 0.82 0.03 4.01
N ILE A 7 0.49 -1.10 3.37
CA ILE A 7 1.20 -1.53 2.15
C ILE A 7 0.46 -1.02 0.93
N SER A 8 1.17 -0.40 0.00
CA SER A 8 0.62 0.13 -1.25
C SER A 8 1.35 -0.45 -2.46
N GLY A 9 0.61 -0.90 -3.47
CA GLY A 9 1.18 -1.52 -4.66
C GLY A 9 0.16 -1.88 -5.73
N ARG A 10 0.62 -2.54 -6.81
CA ARG A 10 -0.25 -2.93 -7.92
C ARG A 10 -0.99 -4.23 -7.61
N ILE A 11 -2.32 -4.18 -7.73
CA ILE A 11 -3.22 -5.35 -7.72
C ILE A 11 -3.86 -5.52 -9.11
N THR A 12 -4.53 -4.47 -9.61
CA THR A 12 -5.17 -4.48 -10.93
C THR A 12 -4.14 -4.65 -12.05
N GLY A 13 -4.46 -5.48 -13.05
CA GLY A 13 -3.62 -5.69 -14.22
C GLY A 13 -2.37 -6.54 -13.98
N ILE A 14 -2.32 -7.31 -12.89
CA ILE A 14 -1.39 -8.44 -12.71
C ILE A 14 -2.19 -9.67 -12.27
N LYS A 15 -1.61 -10.87 -12.40
CA LYS A 15 -2.24 -12.11 -11.90
C LYS A 15 -2.50 -12.00 -10.40
N TYR A 16 -3.73 -12.25 -9.95
CA TYR A 16 -4.12 -12.10 -8.54
C TYR A 16 -3.21 -12.88 -7.56
N PRO A 17 -2.82 -14.15 -7.83
CA PRO A 17 -1.86 -14.85 -6.98
C PRO A 17 -0.49 -14.17 -6.87
N THR A 18 -0.05 -13.46 -7.92
CA THR A 18 1.18 -12.65 -7.88
C THR A 18 1.02 -11.44 -6.97
N ALA A 19 -0.12 -10.76 -7.03
CA ALA A 19 -0.43 -9.67 -6.10
C ALA A 19 -0.41 -10.19 -4.64
N VAL A 20 -1.15 -11.27 -4.37
CA VAL A 20 -1.19 -11.90 -3.03
C VAL A 20 0.21 -12.18 -2.49
N ARG A 21 1.07 -12.82 -3.28
CA ARG A 21 2.45 -13.10 -2.86
C ARG A 21 3.27 -11.84 -2.58
N ASN A 22 3.16 -10.81 -3.42
CA ASN A 22 3.93 -9.57 -3.24
C ASN A 22 3.55 -8.87 -1.93
N PHE A 23 2.25 -8.77 -1.64
CA PHE A 23 1.77 -8.13 -0.42
C PHE A 23 2.03 -8.99 0.83
N ALA A 24 1.90 -10.33 0.73
CA ALA A 24 2.21 -11.23 1.84
C ALA A 24 3.69 -11.15 2.25
N LYS A 25 4.62 -11.14 1.28
CA LYS A 25 6.07 -10.96 1.55
C LYS A 25 6.37 -9.63 2.25
N ALA A 26 5.74 -8.55 1.79
CA ALA A 26 5.90 -7.24 2.42
C ALA A 26 5.31 -7.20 3.83
N GLN A 27 4.15 -7.83 4.04
CA GLN A 27 3.51 -7.90 5.34
C GLN A 27 4.40 -8.64 6.35
N GLU A 28 4.86 -9.84 6.02
CA GLU A 28 5.75 -10.63 6.87
C GLU A 28 7.03 -9.85 7.25
N TYR A 29 7.65 -9.20 6.26
CA TYR A 29 8.86 -8.41 6.47
C TYR A 29 8.66 -7.27 7.48
N TRP A 30 7.57 -6.51 7.37
CA TRP A 30 7.31 -5.36 8.23
C TRP A 30 6.76 -5.77 9.61
N GLU A 31 5.98 -6.85 9.67
CA GLU A 31 5.55 -7.44 10.95
C GLU A 31 6.75 -7.94 11.77
N ARG A 32 7.72 -8.62 11.13
CA ARG A 32 8.99 -9.02 11.77
C ARG A 32 9.81 -7.84 12.30
N LYS A 33 9.61 -6.64 11.76
CA LYS A 33 10.22 -5.39 12.24
C LYS A 33 9.41 -4.69 13.34
N GLY A 34 8.31 -5.27 13.80
CA GLY A 34 7.47 -4.76 14.88
C GLY A 34 6.39 -3.76 14.45
N TYR A 35 6.04 -3.68 13.16
CA TYR A 35 4.93 -2.85 12.68
C TYR A 35 3.60 -3.59 12.74
N LYS A 36 2.51 -2.85 12.97
CA LYS A 36 1.14 -3.35 12.77
C LYS A 36 0.73 -3.10 11.33
N VAL A 37 0.83 -4.12 10.49
CA VAL A 37 0.65 -3.96 9.05
C VAL A 37 -0.83 -3.95 8.65
N VAL A 38 -1.18 -3.03 7.75
CA VAL A 38 -2.47 -2.99 7.07
C VAL A 38 -2.26 -3.36 5.60
N ASN A 39 -2.83 -4.49 5.19
CA ASN A 39 -2.67 -5.05 3.85
C ASN A 39 -3.98 -4.93 3.04
N PRO A 40 -4.01 -4.13 1.96
CA PRO A 40 -5.23 -3.87 1.21
C PRO A 40 -5.79 -5.06 0.44
N ILE A 41 -5.02 -6.12 0.22
CA ILE A 41 -5.55 -7.36 -0.36
C ILE A 41 -6.68 -7.94 0.50
N ASN A 42 -6.62 -7.72 1.81
CA ASN A 42 -7.60 -8.25 2.76
C ASN A 42 -8.78 -7.28 3.01
N LEU A 43 -8.76 -6.08 2.42
CA LEU A 43 -9.77 -5.05 2.65
C LEU A 43 -10.92 -5.09 1.64
N CYS A 44 -10.65 -5.57 0.43
CA CYS A 44 -11.60 -5.54 -0.68
C CYS A 44 -12.26 -6.90 -0.88
N LYS A 45 -13.58 -6.93 -1.13
CA LYS A 45 -14.33 -8.15 -1.41
C LYS A 45 -14.48 -8.39 -2.93
N ARG A 46 -14.65 -9.65 -3.32
CA ARG A 46 -14.94 -10.02 -4.72
C ARG A 46 -16.24 -9.33 -5.17
N GLY A 47 -16.21 -8.75 -6.37
CA GLY A 47 -17.38 -8.05 -6.95
C GLY A 47 -17.49 -6.58 -6.57
N TRP A 48 -16.67 -6.06 -5.65
CA TRP A 48 -16.63 -4.62 -5.39
C TRP A 48 -16.01 -3.87 -6.56
N ASN A 49 -16.61 -2.73 -6.90
CA ASN A 49 -16.05 -1.84 -7.90
C ASN A 49 -14.80 -1.11 -7.36
N TRP A 50 -14.03 -0.55 -8.28
CA TRP A 50 -12.77 0.10 -7.95
C TRP A 50 -12.92 1.28 -6.99
N TYR A 51 -14.00 2.07 -7.09
CA TYR A 51 -14.22 3.23 -6.22
C TYR A 51 -14.47 2.83 -4.77
N ILE A 52 -15.29 1.79 -4.53
CA ILE A 52 -15.54 1.26 -3.18
C ILE A 52 -14.23 0.77 -2.56
N CYS A 53 -13.47 -0.02 -3.30
CA CYS A 53 -12.16 -0.51 -2.87
C CYS A 53 -11.22 0.65 -2.50
N MET A 54 -11.12 1.67 -3.36
CA MET A 54 -10.27 2.84 -3.11
C MET A 54 -10.69 3.64 -1.88
N THR A 55 -11.99 3.85 -1.67
CA THR A 55 -12.50 4.56 -0.47
C THR A 55 -12.06 3.85 0.81
N ILE A 56 -12.18 2.52 0.85
CA ILE A 56 -11.79 1.72 2.02
C ILE A 56 -10.28 1.73 2.21
N CYS A 57 -9.50 1.55 1.14
CA CYS A 57 -8.05 1.67 1.18
C CYS A 57 -7.59 3.02 1.74
N LEU A 58 -8.17 4.11 1.25
CA LEU A 58 -7.86 5.46 1.73
C LEU A 58 -8.25 5.65 3.19
N TYR A 59 -9.44 5.21 3.60
CA TYR A 59 -9.87 5.25 5.00
C TYR A 59 -8.83 4.57 5.91
N HIS A 60 -8.40 3.36 5.57
CA HIS A 60 -7.39 2.64 6.35
C HIS A 60 -6.03 3.34 6.34
N LEU A 61 -5.60 3.89 5.20
CA LEU A 61 -4.36 4.66 5.09
C LEU A 61 -4.37 5.90 6.00
N LEU A 62 -5.51 6.58 6.17
CA LEU A 62 -5.60 7.75 7.05
C LEU A 62 -5.15 7.43 8.48
N TRP A 63 -5.46 6.24 8.98
CA TRP A 63 -5.12 5.77 10.32
C TRP A 63 -3.69 5.22 10.48
N CYS A 64 -2.93 5.12 9.38
CA CYS A 64 -1.54 4.67 9.40
C CYS A 64 -0.58 5.85 9.48
N LYS A 65 0.48 5.72 10.28
CA LYS A 65 1.59 6.70 10.33
C LYS A 65 2.59 6.46 9.19
N TYR A 66 2.71 5.21 8.76
CA TYR A 66 3.67 4.76 7.75
C TYR A 66 2.95 4.19 6.55
N ILE A 67 3.58 4.29 5.38
CA ILE A 67 3.19 3.60 4.16
C ILE A 67 4.43 2.97 3.54
N TYR A 68 4.31 1.73 3.06
CA TYR A 68 5.34 1.06 2.28
C TYR A 68 4.88 0.89 0.84
N MET A 69 5.66 1.43 -0.09
CA MET A 69 5.42 1.32 -1.52
C MET A 69 6.13 0.07 -2.07
N LEU A 70 5.36 -0.84 -2.66
CA LEU A 70 5.92 -1.97 -3.41
C LEU A 70 6.64 -1.48 -4.68
N PRO A 71 7.68 -2.17 -5.19
CA PRO A 71 8.48 -1.69 -6.34
C PRO A 71 7.71 -1.33 -7.61
N ASN A 72 6.51 -1.89 -7.80
CA ASN A 72 5.65 -1.65 -8.97
C ASN A 72 4.53 -0.62 -8.71
N TYR A 73 4.59 0.16 -7.62
CA TYR A 73 3.53 1.10 -7.23
C TYR A 73 3.24 2.15 -8.31
N ASN A 74 4.27 2.62 -9.01
CA ASN A 74 4.16 3.63 -10.08
C ASN A 74 3.37 3.13 -11.31
N ARG A 75 3.13 1.82 -11.43
CA ARG A 75 2.30 1.22 -12.49
C ARG A 75 0.86 0.95 -12.03
N SER A 76 0.45 1.44 -10.86
CA SER A 76 -0.89 1.23 -10.28
C SER A 76 -1.58 2.57 -10.03
N ARG A 77 -2.72 2.80 -10.69
CA ARG A 77 -3.54 3.99 -10.46
C ARG A 77 -3.88 4.18 -8.98
N GLY A 78 -4.28 3.10 -8.30
CA GLY A 78 -4.61 3.13 -6.87
C GLY A 78 -3.42 3.47 -6.00
N ALA A 79 -2.28 2.80 -6.21
CA ALA A 79 -1.08 3.02 -5.39
C ALA A 79 -0.51 4.44 -5.57
N MET A 80 -0.59 5.00 -6.77
CA MET A 80 -0.19 6.40 -6.99
C MET A 80 -1.11 7.41 -6.28
N ILE A 81 -2.41 7.11 -6.16
CA ILE A 81 -3.34 7.94 -5.38
C ILE A 81 -2.97 7.86 -3.90
N GLU A 82 -2.78 6.65 -3.37
CA GLU A 82 -2.36 6.42 -1.98
C GLU A 82 -1.04 7.14 -1.66
N TYR A 83 -0.04 7.05 -2.55
CA TYR A 83 1.22 7.78 -2.43
C TYR A 83 1.02 9.30 -2.34
N LYS A 84 0.22 9.87 -3.25
CA LYS A 84 -0.05 11.32 -3.26
C LYS A 84 -0.76 11.77 -1.98
N VAL A 85 -1.74 10.99 -1.51
CA VAL A 85 -2.45 11.25 -0.25
C VAL A 85 -1.49 11.16 0.94
N ALA A 86 -0.69 10.10 1.02
CA ALA A 86 0.29 9.93 2.10
C ALA A 86 1.31 11.08 2.15
N LYS A 87 1.81 11.50 0.98
CA LYS A 87 2.72 12.64 0.84
C LYS A 87 2.09 13.95 1.29
N LYS A 88 0.84 14.22 0.86
CA LYS A 88 0.11 15.43 1.25
C LYS A 88 -0.18 15.49 2.75
N LEU A 89 -0.37 14.34 3.38
CA LEU A 89 -0.63 14.20 4.82
C LEU A 89 0.63 14.07 5.68
N GLY A 90 1.83 14.19 5.10
CA GLY A 90 3.09 14.11 5.86
C GLY A 90 3.36 12.74 6.50
N LYS A 91 2.82 11.66 5.93
CA LYS A 91 3.09 10.28 6.40
C LYS A 91 4.51 9.87 6.05
N ILE A 92 5.08 8.93 6.82
CA ILE A 92 6.41 8.39 6.55
C ILE A 92 6.31 7.35 5.43
N ILE A 93 7.03 7.57 4.34
CA ILE A 93 6.97 6.72 3.14
C ILE A 93 8.25 5.88 3.06
N TYR A 94 8.09 4.56 2.98
CA TYR A 94 9.15 3.59 2.71
C TYR A 94 9.02 3.02 1.28
N GLY A 95 10.14 2.59 0.69
CA GLY A 95 10.13 1.92 -0.62
C GLY A 95 10.23 2.83 -1.84
N GLU A 96 10.68 4.08 -1.69
CA GLU A 96 11.06 4.91 -2.84
C GLU A 96 12.42 4.48 -3.43
N HIS A 97 12.43 4.00 -4.68
CA HIS A 97 13.55 4.26 -5.57
C HIS A 97 13.20 5.53 -6.36
N ASN A 98 13.48 6.69 -5.77
CA ASN A 98 13.59 7.90 -6.58
C ASN A 98 14.87 7.74 -7.41
N GLY A 99 14.69 7.42 -8.70
CA GLY A 99 15.67 7.73 -9.72
C GLY A 99 15.81 9.25 -9.85
N ARG A 100 16.35 9.91 -8.82
CA ARG A 100 17.10 11.14 -8.99
C ARG A 100 18.56 10.72 -9.03
N LYS A 101 19.03 10.38 -10.22
CA LYS A 101 20.41 10.73 -10.55
C LYS A 101 20.49 12.23 -10.31
N LYS A 102 21.24 12.64 -9.28
CA LYS A 102 21.85 13.97 -9.31
C LYS A 102 22.79 14.00 -10.50
#